data_AF-A0A2D4GSR1-F1
#
_entry.id   AF-A0A2D4GSR1-F1
#
_cell.length_a   1.000
_cell.length_b   1.000
_cell.length_c   1.000
_cell.angle_alpha   90.00
_cell.angle_beta   90.00
_cell.angle_gamma   90.00
#
_symmetry.space_group_name_H-M   'P 1'
#
loop_
_entity.id
_entity.type
_entity.pdbx_description
1 polymer ?
#
loop_
_entity_poly.entity_id
_entity_poly.type
_entity_poly.pdbx_seq_one_letter_code
_entity_poly.pdbx_strand_id
1 'polypeptide(L)'
;VGDSIEAIIMTMHQEDFSGSLPPSGKPDVPCSLYMRELQGFISRVMNDYFRHFECYDFVYERTEGLAQRAIEVFIRNASLLRPLGEGGKMRLAADFAQMELAVAPLCRRVSDLGKSYKLLRSFRPMLFQTSEHIFNSPAVGDVIPYSTIIQFLFTRAPTELKSPFQRADWTIARYSRWLDDHPAEKDRLILIRGALEAYVQSVRSREGKEFAPVYPVMVQLLQKALSSLQ
;
A
#
# COMPACT_ATOMS: atom_id res chain seq x y z
N VAL A 1 -5.28 20.34 -2.97
CA VAL A 1 -6.21 19.19 -2.77
C VAL A 1 -5.44 17.88 -2.72
N GLY A 2 -4.68 17.53 -3.77
CA GLY A 2 -3.86 16.30 -3.81
C GLY A 2 -2.96 16.14 -2.58
N ASP A 3 -2.11 17.12 -2.29
CA ASP A 3 -1.18 17.06 -1.14
C ASP A 3 -1.90 16.82 0.20
N SER A 4 -3.08 17.42 0.38
CA SER A 4 -3.90 17.24 1.59
C SER A 4 -4.46 15.82 1.69
N ILE A 5 -4.92 15.25 0.58
CA ILE A 5 -5.35 13.84 0.51
C ILE A 5 -4.21 12.92 0.89
N GLU A 6 -3.02 13.14 0.32
CA GLU A 6 -1.84 12.32 0.64
C GLU A 6 -1.43 12.46 2.11
N ALA A 7 -1.42 13.68 2.64
CA ALA A 7 -1.12 13.93 4.04
C ALA A 7 -2.10 13.21 4.99
N ILE A 8 -3.40 13.23 4.67
CA ILE A 8 -4.42 12.51 5.44
C ILE A 8 -4.16 11.00 5.36
N ILE A 9 -3.95 10.43 4.17
CA ILE A 9 -3.67 8.99 4.01
C ILE A 9 -2.43 8.58 4.81
N MET A 10 -1.38 9.40 4.82
CA MET A 10 -0.16 9.12 5.58
C MET A 10 -0.37 9.08 7.10
N THR A 11 -1.44 9.70 7.63
CA THR A 11 -1.78 9.55 9.06
C THR A 11 -2.20 8.13 9.43
N MET A 12 -2.43 7.23 8.47
CA MET A 12 -2.65 5.81 8.75
C MET A 12 -1.51 5.17 9.54
N HIS A 13 -0.28 5.67 9.41
CA HIS A 13 0.89 5.19 10.18
C HIS A 13 0.88 5.61 11.65
N GLN A 14 -0.09 6.46 12.05
CA GLN A 14 -0.31 6.83 13.45
C GLN A 14 -1.37 5.93 14.12
N GLU A 15 -2.07 5.10 13.35
CA GLU A 15 -3.03 4.13 13.88
C GLU A 15 -2.36 2.81 14.25
N ASP A 16 -2.94 2.12 15.23
CA ASP A 16 -2.47 0.81 15.66
C ASP A 16 -3.09 -0.32 14.82
N PHE A 17 -2.27 -0.92 13.96
CA PHE A 17 -2.58 -2.11 13.16
C PHE A 17 -1.92 -3.39 13.71
N SER A 18 -1.30 -3.34 14.88
CA SER A 18 -0.62 -4.49 15.50
C SER A 18 -1.58 -5.49 16.15
N GLY A 19 -2.81 -5.06 16.44
CA GLY A 19 -3.78 -5.80 17.25
C GLY A 19 -4.20 -7.16 16.71
N SER A 20 -4.53 -8.05 17.65
CA SER A 20 -5.15 -9.37 17.41
C SER A 20 -6.62 -9.25 17.02
N LEU A 21 -7.21 -10.34 16.52
CA LEU A 21 -8.66 -10.39 16.24
C LEU A 21 -9.45 -10.06 17.51
N PRO A 22 -10.50 -9.22 17.44
CA PRO A 22 -11.38 -9.00 18.56
C PRO A 22 -12.03 -10.34 18.99
N PRO A 23 -12.24 -10.57 20.28
CA PRO A 23 -12.96 -11.75 20.75
C PRO A 23 -14.34 -11.80 20.07
N SER A 24 -14.69 -12.99 19.57
CA SER A 24 -15.93 -13.28 18.85
C SER A 24 -17.13 -12.60 19.53
N GLY A 25 -17.86 -11.75 18.80
CA GLY A 25 -19.09 -11.12 19.28
C GLY A 25 -19.21 -9.60 19.09
N LYS A 26 -18.16 -8.89 18.63
CA LYS A 26 -18.29 -7.48 18.20
C LYS A 26 -18.19 -7.37 16.68
N PRO A 27 -19.31 -7.11 15.97
CA PRO A 27 -19.37 -7.17 14.50
C PRO A 27 -18.76 -5.96 13.79
N ASP A 28 -18.54 -4.84 14.47
CA ASP A 28 -17.99 -3.65 13.80
C ASP A 28 -16.48 -3.58 13.95
N VAL A 29 -15.79 -3.80 12.83
CA VAL A 29 -14.45 -3.27 12.63
C VAL A 29 -14.63 -1.78 12.31
N PRO A 30 -14.37 -0.86 13.26
CA PRO A 30 -14.65 0.54 13.05
C PRO A 30 -13.81 1.08 11.90
N CYS A 31 -14.41 1.94 11.07
CA CYS A 31 -13.69 2.68 10.03
C CYS A 31 -12.54 3.47 10.68
N SER A 32 -11.34 3.33 10.13
CA SER A 32 -10.15 4.04 10.61
C SER A 32 -10.35 5.56 10.60
N LEU A 33 -9.75 6.25 11.55
CA LEU A 33 -9.91 7.70 11.73
C LEU A 33 -9.38 8.46 10.51
N TYR A 34 -8.22 8.07 9.96
CA TYR A 34 -7.70 8.70 8.75
C TYR A 34 -8.65 8.56 7.56
N MET A 35 -9.39 7.45 7.49
CA MET A 35 -10.33 7.18 6.42
C MET A 35 -11.61 8.02 6.56
N ARG A 36 -12.11 8.21 7.80
CA ARG A 36 -13.21 9.15 8.08
C ARG A 36 -12.81 10.58 7.75
N GLU A 37 -11.60 11.00 8.12
CA GLU A 37 -11.09 12.33 7.77
C GLU A 37 -10.96 12.48 6.25
N LEU A 38 -10.47 11.46 5.55
CA LEU A 38 -10.36 11.47 4.09
C LEU A 38 -11.72 11.65 3.42
N GLN A 39 -12.71 10.86 3.83
CA GLN A 39 -14.09 10.96 3.32
C GLN A 39 -14.69 12.34 3.59
N GLY A 40 -14.52 12.85 4.81
CA GLY A 40 -14.99 14.19 5.19
C GLY A 40 -14.31 15.29 4.38
N PHE A 41 -12.99 15.22 4.22
CA PHE A 41 -12.21 16.19 3.45
C PHE A 41 -12.63 16.20 1.98
N ILE A 42 -12.69 15.04 1.33
CA ILE A 42 -13.12 14.94 -0.08
C ILE A 42 -14.55 15.46 -0.25
N SER A 43 -15.47 15.08 0.65
CA SER A 43 -16.86 15.54 0.59
C SER A 43 -16.97 17.05 0.73
N ARG A 44 -16.23 17.68 1.67
CA ARG A 44 -16.17 19.14 1.80
C ARG A 44 -15.60 19.79 0.54
N VAL A 45 -14.50 19.25 0.01
CA VAL A 45 -13.88 19.79 -1.21
C VAL A 45 -14.86 19.78 -2.39
N MET A 46 -15.58 18.67 -2.59
CA MET A 46 -16.56 18.55 -3.65
C MET A 46 -17.76 19.49 -3.45
N ASN A 47 -18.27 19.62 -2.23
CA ASN A 47 -19.43 20.44 -1.94
C ASN A 47 -19.15 21.95 -1.93
N ASP A 48 -17.98 22.35 -1.43
CA ASP A 48 -17.67 23.77 -1.21
C ASP A 48 -17.08 24.41 -2.46
N TYR A 49 -16.21 23.69 -3.18
CA TYR A 49 -15.51 24.23 -4.35
C TYR A 49 -16.13 23.77 -5.67
N PHE A 50 -16.48 22.49 -5.80
CA PHE A 50 -16.84 21.93 -7.11
C PHE A 50 -18.35 21.93 -7.40
N ARG A 51 -19.21 22.02 -6.38
CA ARG A 51 -20.67 22.02 -6.54
C ARG A 51 -21.21 23.17 -7.41
N HIS A 52 -20.49 24.28 -7.45
CA HIS A 52 -20.87 25.48 -8.21
C HIS A 52 -20.61 25.34 -9.72
N PHE A 53 -19.89 24.31 -10.15
CA PHE A 53 -19.65 24.06 -11.57
C PHE A 53 -20.82 23.27 -12.15
N GLU A 54 -21.45 23.83 -13.19
CA GLU A 54 -22.55 23.17 -13.91
C GLU A 54 -22.05 22.07 -14.86
N CYS A 55 -20.78 22.14 -15.28
CA CYS A 55 -20.14 21.14 -16.13
C CYS A 55 -19.50 20.03 -15.28
N TYR A 56 -20.31 19.10 -14.80
CA TYR A 56 -19.85 17.94 -14.02
C TYR A 56 -18.84 17.08 -14.77
N ASP A 57 -18.97 16.97 -16.09
CA ASP A 57 -18.06 16.21 -16.93
C ASP A 57 -16.63 16.74 -16.85
N PHE A 58 -16.47 18.06 -16.95
CA PHE A 58 -15.19 18.73 -16.78
C PHE A 58 -14.64 18.54 -15.36
N VAL A 59 -15.48 18.64 -14.34
CA VAL A 59 -15.06 18.42 -12.95
C VAL A 59 -14.50 17.01 -12.78
N TYR A 60 -15.25 15.98 -13.21
CA TYR A 60 -14.83 14.60 -13.08
C TYR A 60 -13.56 14.30 -13.89
N GLU A 61 -13.42 14.83 -15.11
CA GLU A 61 -12.18 14.69 -15.87
C GLU A 61 -10.95 15.27 -15.14
N ARG A 62 -11.15 16.30 -14.31
CA ARG A 62 -10.07 16.91 -13.52
C ARG A 62 -9.85 16.24 -12.17
N THR A 63 -10.89 15.68 -11.55
CA THR A 63 -10.80 15.05 -10.23
C THR A 63 -10.50 13.54 -10.30
N GLU A 64 -10.68 12.90 -11.45
CA GLU A 64 -10.39 11.47 -11.64
C GLU A 64 -8.91 11.15 -11.35
N GLY A 65 -7.99 12.01 -11.79
CA GLY A 65 -6.57 11.87 -11.50
C GLY A 65 -6.26 11.95 -9.99
N LEU A 66 -7.04 12.73 -9.24
CA LEU A 66 -6.92 12.78 -7.77
C LEU A 66 -7.39 11.45 -7.14
N ALA A 67 -8.47 10.86 -7.65
CA ALA A 67 -8.96 9.56 -7.19
C ALA A 67 -7.94 8.43 -7.45
N GLN A 68 -7.41 8.37 -8.68
CA GLN A 68 -6.37 7.40 -9.07
C GLN A 68 -5.14 7.53 -8.17
N ARG A 69 -4.65 8.77 -7.98
CA ARG A 69 -3.50 9.06 -7.12
C ARG A 69 -3.76 8.70 -5.66
N ALA A 70 -4.94 9.03 -5.13
CA ALA A 70 -5.31 8.69 -3.76
C ALA A 70 -5.25 7.18 -3.51
N ILE A 71 -5.76 6.38 -4.46
CA ILE A 71 -5.68 4.91 -4.39
C ILE A 71 -4.22 4.43 -4.40
N GLU A 72 -3.38 4.96 -5.27
CA GLU A 72 -1.97 4.56 -5.35
C GLU A 72 -1.21 4.88 -4.06
N VAL A 73 -1.44 6.06 -3.49
CA VAL A 73 -0.82 6.49 -2.23
C VAL A 73 -1.35 5.66 -1.07
N PHE A 74 -2.64 5.34 -1.05
CA PHE A 74 -3.23 4.43 -0.05
C PHE A 74 -2.56 3.06 -0.08
N ILE A 75 -2.47 2.42 -1.26
CA ILE A 75 -1.87 1.08 -1.40
C ILE A 75 -0.38 1.09 -1.06
N ARG A 76 0.34 2.14 -1.49
CA ARG A 76 1.73 2.35 -1.11
C ARG A 76 1.88 2.37 0.41
N ASN A 77 1.11 3.19 1.12
CA ASN A 77 1.23 3.31 2.56
C ASN A 77 0.73 2.06 3.30
N ALA A 78 -0.35 1.43 2.83
CA ALA A 78 -0.83 0.15 3.33
C ALA A 78 0.25 -0.95 3.24
N SER A 79 1.04 -0.97 2.15
CA SER A 79 2.15 -1.93 1.98
C SER A 79 3.31 -1.73 2.95
N LEU A 80 3.35 -0.58 3.65
CA LEU A 80 4.41 -0.21 4.59
C LEU A 80 4.03 -0.40 6.06
N LEU A 81 2.78 -0.73 6.34
CA LEU A 81 2.29 -0.90 7.71
C LEU A 81 2.98 -2.06 8.41
N ARG A 82 3.74 -1.75 9.46
CA ARG A 82 4.44 -2.75 10.26
C ARG A 82 4.59 -2.25 11.71
N PRO A 83 4.26 -3.07 12.72
CA PRO A 83 3.72 -4.43 12.64
C PRO A 83 2.26 -4.46 12.14
N LEU A 84 1.87 -5.56 11.48
CA LEU A 84 0.51 -5.78 10.98
C LEU A 84 -0.03 -7.13 11.51
N GLY A 85 -0.91 -7.06 12.52
CA GLY A 85 -1.56 -8.22 13.15
C GLY A 85 -2.84 -8.65 12.43
N GLU A 86 -3.45 -9.76 12.85
CA GLU A 86 -4.69 -10.29 12.23
C GLU A 86 -5.88 -9.33 12.37
N GLY A 87 -6.02 -8.67 13.52
CA GLY A 87 -7.04 -7.62 13.70
C GLY A 87 -6.75 -6.40 12.82
N GLY A 88 -5.48 -6.03 12.69
CA GLY A 88 -5.02 -4.99 11.76
C GLY A 88 -5.32 -5.31 10.30
N LYS A 89 -5.13 -6.55 9.85
CA LYS A 89 -5.49 -6.99 8.49
C LYS A 89 -6.99 -6.86 8.23
N MET A 90 -7.83 -7.23 9.19
CA MET A 90 -9.28 -7.06 9.09
C MET A 90 -9.69 -5.58 9.01
N ARG A 91 -9.07 -4.71 9.84
CA ARG A 91 -9.27 -3.26 9.75
C ARG A 91 -8.83 -2.70 8.42
N LEU A 92 -7.63 -3.02 7.98
CA LEU A 92 -7.13 -2.57 6.68
C LEU A 92 -8.02 -3.07 5.55
N ALA A 93 -8.51 -4.31 5.60
CA ALA A 93 -9.45 -4.82 4.61
C ALA A 93 -10.80 -4.07 4.60
N ALA A 94 -11.28 -3.57 5.74
CA ALA A 94 -12.41 -2.66 5.80
C ALA A 94 -12.05 -1.30 5.18
N ASP A 95 -10.86 -0.76 5.46
CA ASP A 95 -10.38 0.48 4.87
C ASP A 95 -10.26 0.40 3.34
N PHE A 96 -9.88 -0.74 2.77
CA PHE A 96 -9.92 -0.93 1.30
C PHE A 96 -11.33 -0.70 0.72
N ALA A 97 -12.39 -1.14 1.41
CA ALA A 97 -13.76 -0.88 0.98
C ALA A 97 -14.16 0.58 1.21
N GLN A 98 -13.73 1.17 2.32
CA GLN A 98 -13.97 2.58 2.63
C GLN A 98 -13.23 3.54 1.69
N MET A 99 -12.08 3.10 1.14
CA MET A 99 -11.32 3.85 0.15
C MET A 99 -12.09 3.97 -1.18
N GLU A 100 -12.77 2.90 -1.61
CA GLU A 100 -13.68 2.93 -2.78
C GLU A 100 -14.77 3.99 -2.58
N LEU A 101 -15.36 4.06 -1.38
CA LEU A 101 -16.37 5.06 -1.04
C LEU A 101 -15.79 6.48 -0.94
N ALA A 102 -14.58 6.62 -0.40
CA ALA A 102 -13.92 7.91 -0.20
C ALA A 102 -13.63 8.63 -1.52
N VAL A 103 -13.23 7.89 -2.56
CA VAL A 103 -12.92 8.46 -3.87
C VAL A 103 -14.13 8.56 -4.80
N ALA A 104 -15.27 7.96 -4.45
CA ALA A 104 -16.46 7.98 -5.29
C ALA A 104 -16.92 9.39 -5.69
N PRO A 105 -16.86 10.43 -4.82
CA PRO A 105 -17.22 11.80 -5.21
C PRO A 105 -16.27 12.43 -6.26
N LEU A 106 -15.06 11.89 -6.45
CA LEU A 106 -14.04 12.43 -7.35
C LEU A 106 -14.13 11.87 -8.78
N CYS A 107 -15.08 10.99 -9.08
CA CYS A 107 -15.19 10.36 -10.39
C CYS A 107 -16.64 10.00 -10.71
N ARG A 108 -16.95 9.78 -12.00
CA ARG A 108 -18.31 9.33 -12.39
C ARG A 108 -18.62 7.95 -11.81
N ARG A 109 -17.66 7.02 -11.92
CA ARG A 109 -17.72 5.67 -11.36
C ARG A 109 -16.32 5.23 -10.97
N VAL A 110 -16.20 4.63 -9.79
CA VAL A 110 -14.91 4.12 -9.28
C VAL A 110 -14.32 3.03 -10.20
N SER A 111 -15.17 2.26 -10.88
CA SER A 111 -14.75 1.27 -11.87
C SER A 111 -14.01 1.86 -13.07
N ASP A 112 -14.25 3.14 -13.37
CA ASP A 112 -13.69 3.81 -14.54
C ASP A 112 -12.26 4.31 -14.28
N LEU A 113 -11.78 4.27 -13.01
CA LEU A 113 -10.40 4.61 -12.62
C LEU A 113 -9.34 3.61 -13.14
N GLY A 114 -9.72 2.65 -13.98
CA GLY A 114 -8.82 1.79 -14.74
C GLY A 114 -7.85 0.99 -13.87
N LYS A 115 -6.55 1.19 -14.10
CA LYS A 115 -5.48 0.42 -13.44
C LYS A 115 -5.47 0.61 -11.92
N SER A 116 -5.70 1.82 -11.43
CA SER A 116 -5.67 2.11 -9.99
C SER A 116 -6.81 1.38 -9.26
N TYR A 117 -8.02 1.34 -9.84
CA TYR A 117 -9.11 0.54 -9.27
C TYR A 117 -8.80 -0.96 -9.27
N LYS A 118 -8.29 -1.50 -10.38
CA LYS A 118 -7.87 -2.91 -10.44
C LYS A 118 -6.82 -3.22 -9.39
N LEU A 119 -5.83 -2.34 -9.21
CA LEU A 119 -4.80 -2.46 -8.19
C LEU A 119 -5.41 -2.54 -6.78
N LEU A 120 -6.35 -1.66 -6.44
CA LEU A 120 -7.06 -1.70 -5.14
C LEU A 120 -7.77 -3.03 -4.91
N ARG A 121 -8.51 -3.50 -5.91
CA ARG A 121 -9.27 -4.76 -5.86
C ARG A 121 -8.38 -5.99 -5.79
N SER A 122 -7.29 -6.01 -6.54
CA SER A 122 -6.33 -7.13 -6.59
C SER A 122 -5.44 -7.19 -5.35
N PHE A 123 -5.14 -6.05 -4.71
CA PHE A 123 -4.28 -6.02 -3.53
C PHE A 123 -5.02 -6.46 -2.25
N ARG A 124 -6.31 -6.14 -2.09
CA ARG A 124 -7.08 -6.46 -0.87
C ARG A 124 -7.00 -7.95 -0.47
N PRO A 125 -7.15 -8.95 -1.37
CA PRO A 125 -6.98 -10.36 -1.02
C PRO A 125 -5.57 -10.73 -0.52
N MET A 126 -4.53 -10.00 -0.95
CA MET A 126 -3.14 -10.28 -0.57
C MET A 126 -2.93 -10.15 0.95
N LEU A 127 -3.77 -9.39 1.64
CA LEU A 127 -3.74 -9.25 3.10
C LEU A 127 -3.86 -10.60 3.83
N PHE A 128 -4.62 -11.54 3.25
CA PHE A 128 -4.98 -12.82 3.87
C PHE A 128 -4.34 -14.04 3.20
N GLN A 129 -3.60 -13.86 2.11
CA GLN A 129 -2.90 -14.95 1.42
C GLN A 129 -1.54 -15.27 2.06
N THR A 130 -1.09 -16.52 2.00
CA THR A 130 0.28 -16.88 2.38
C THR A 130 1.30 -16.31 1.40
N SER A 131 2.58 -16.26 1.79
CA SER A 131 3.64 -15.71 0.93
C SER A 131 3.79 -16.52 -0.37
N GLU A 132 3.58 -17.83 -0.31
CA GLU A 132 3.63 -18.77 -1.44
C GLU A 132 2.44 -18.55 -2.39
N HIS A 133 1.24 -18.32 -1.86
CA HIS A 133 0.08 -18.00 -2.69
C HIS A 133 0.22 -16.63 -3.37
N ILE A 134 0.80 -15.64 -2.68
CA ILE A 134 1.12 -14.35 -3.28
C ILE A 134 2.12 -14.53 -4.44
N PHE A 135 3.18 -15.32 -4.25
CA PHE A 135 4.18 -15.58 -5.29
C PHE A 135 3.57 -16.14 -6.59
N ASN A 136 2.59 -17.04 -6.46
CA ASN A 136 1.92 -17.69 -7.58
C ASN A 136 0.73 -16.90 -8.14
N SER A 137 0.39 -15.75 -7.54
CA SER A 137 -0.76 -14.96 -7.97
C SER A 137 -0.51 -14.35 -9.36
N PRO A 138 -1.43 -14.54 -10.34
CA PRO A 138 -1.29 -13.94 -11.66
C PRO A 138 -1.43 -12.41 -11.62
N ALA A 139 -1.98 -11.84 -10.55
CA ALA A 139 -2.07 -10.40 -10.40
C ALA A 139 -0.71 -9.74 -10.14
N VAL A 140 0.27 -10.49 -9.62
CA VAL A 140 1.62 -9.97 -9.32
C VAL A 140 2.42 -9.86 -10.61
N GLY A 141 2.89 -8.64 -10.89
CA GLY A 141 3.60 -8.28 -12.12
C GLY A 141 2.71 -7.82 -13.27
N ASP A 142 1.40 -8.10 -13.22
CA ASP A 142 0.42 -7.59 -14.20
C ASP A 142 -0.30 -6.35 -13.65
N VAL A 143 -1.09 -6.55 -12.60
CA VAL A 143 -1.86 -5.47 -11.96
C VAL A 143 -1.12 -4.90 -10.75
N ILE A 144 -0.50 -5.75 -9.93
CA ILE A 144 0.24 -5.36 -8.72
C ILE A 144 1.73 -5.31 -9.05
N PRO A 145 2.39 -4.15 -8.95
CA PRO A 145 3.83 -4.05 -9.17
C PRO A 145 4.60 -4.97 -8.21
N TYR A 146 5.67 -5.60 -8.71
CA TYR A 146 6.57 -6.43 -7.92
C TYR A 146 7.16 -5.66 -6.75
N SER A 147 7.55 -4.40 -6.96
CA SER A 147 8.09 -3.57 -5.88
C SER A 147 7.10 -3.41 -4.73
N THR A 148 5.81 -3.23 -5.03
CA THR A 148 4.76 -3.00 -4.03
C THR A 148 4.47 -4.27 -3.24
N ILE A 149 4.39 -5.43 -3.90
CA ILE A 149 4.10 -6.68 -3.19
C ILE A 149 5.29 -7.16 -2.36
N ILE A 150 6.53 -6.99 -2.84
CA ILE A 150 7.72 -7.32 -2.04
C ILE A 150 7.81 -6.38 -0.85
N GLN A 151 7.48 -5.09 -1.03
CA GLN A 151 7.37 -4.14 0.07
C GLN A 151 6.38 -4.59 1.13
N PHE A 152 5.21 -5.08 0.72
CA PHE A 152 4.20 -5.66 1.61
C PHE A 152 4.70 -6.92 2.33
N LEU A 153 5.53 -7.76 1.72
CA LEU A 153 6.07 -8.95 2.40
C LEU A 153 6.99 -8.60 3.58
N PHE A 154 7.59 -7.40 3.63
CA PHE A 154 8.31 -6.94 4.83
C PHE A 154 7.41 -6.80 6.06
N THR A 155 6.10 -6.64 5.90
CA THR A 155 5.16 -6.61 7.03
C THR A 155 5.10 -7.94 7.78
N ARG A 156 5.48 -9.04 7.11
CA ARG A 156 5.56 -10.42 7.62
C ARG A 156 6.96 -10.82 8.07
N ALA A 157 7.94 -9.95 7.81
CA ALA A 157 9.33 -10.21 8.16
C ALA A 157 9.60 -9.95 9.65
N PRO A 158 10.62 -10.58 10.25
CA PRO A 158 11.08 -10.26 11.60
C PRO A 158 11.91 -8.97 11.60
N THR A 159 12.01 -8.29 12.75
CA THR A 159 12.50 -6.89 12.86
C THR A 159 13.94 -6.70 12.39
N GLU A 160 14.73 -7.77 12.36
CA GLU A 160 16.10 -7.81 11.84
C GLU A 160 16.14 -7.59 10.32
N LEU A 161 15.11 -8.04 9.59
CA LEU A 161 14.93 -7.72 8.17
C LEU A 161 14.24 -6.35 8.08
N LYS A 162 15.06 -5.30 8.09
CA LYS A 162 14.62 -3.90 7.94
C LYS A 162 14.02 -3.66 6.55
N SER A 163 12.93 -2.90 6.49
CA SER A 163 12.35 -2.41 5.24
C SER A 163 13.34 -1.51 4.49
N PRO A 164 13.23 -1.33 3.16
CA PRO A 164 14.21 -0.56 2.39
C PRO A 164 14.40 0.88 2.90
N PHE A 165 13.31 1.57 3.24
CA PHE A 165 13.36 2.90 3.82
C PHE A 165 14.00 2.94 5.21
N GLN A 166 13.79 1.90 6.04
CA GLN A 166 14.41 1.79 7.36
C GLN A 166 15.91 1.55 7.26
N ARG A 167 16.36 0.80 6.25
CA ARG A 167 17.80 0.61 5.97
C ARG A 167 18.44 1.93 5.52
N ALA A 168 17.73 2.72 4.73
CA ALA A 168 18.22 4.01 4.23
C ALA A 168 18.10 5.15 5.24
N ASP A 169 17.64 4.89 6.47
CA ASP A 169 17.33 5.88 7.51
C ASP A 169 16.38 6.99 7.00
N TRP A 170 15.38 6.60 6.22
CA TRP A 170 14.36 7.50 5.68
C TRP A 170 13.08 7.46 6.52
N THR A 171 12.43 8.61 6.64
CA THR A 171 11.04 8.65 7.09
C THR A 171 10.13 8.07 6.01
N ILE A 172 8.94 7.61 6.40
CA ILE A 172 7.91 7.16 5.44
C ILE A 172 7.57 8.28 4.45
N ALA A 173 7.52 9.53 4.91
CA ALA A 173 7.30 10.71 4.07
C ALA A 173 8.39 10.91 3.00
N ARG A 174 9.65 10.71 3.37
CA ARG A 174 10.78 10.77 2.44
C ARG A 174 10.73 9.59 1.45
N TYR A 175 10.38 8.40 1.93
CA TYR A 175 10.28 7.22 1.07
C TYR A 175 9.15 7.34 0.06
N SER A 176 7.98 7.85 0.47
CA SER A 176 6.87 8.10 -0.46
C SER A 176 7.28 9.06 -1.56
N ARG A 177 7.92 10.19 -1.21
CA ARG A 177 8.44 11.14 -2.21
C ARG A 177 9.47 10.49 -3.14
N TRP A 178 10.40 9.71 -2.59
CA TRP A 178 11.38 8.99 -3.40
C TRP A 178 10.73 8.04 -4.41
N LEU A 179 9.64 7.35 -4.02
CA LEU A 179 8.88 6.48 -4.94
C LEU A 179 8.21 7.27 -6.07
N ASP A 180 7.83 8.52 -5.84
CA ASP A 180 7.29 9.40 -6.89
C ASP A 180 8.37 9.86 -7.86
N ASP A 181 9.53 10.22 -7.32
CA ASP A 181 10.69 10.64 -8.13
C ASP A 181 11.30 9.48 -8.95
N HIS A 182 11.01 8.22 -8.56
CA HIS A 182 11.53 7.00 -9.19
C HIS A 182 10.37 6.11 -9.65
N PRO A 183 9.66 6.47 -10.75
CA PRO A 183 8.53 5.70 -11.26
C PRO A 183 8.95 4.37 -11.88
N ALA A 184 10.20 4.25 -12.34
CA ALA A 184 10.72 3.04 -12.94
C ALA A 184 10.82 1.91 -11.89
N GLU A 185 10.19 0.78 -12.20
CA GLU A 185 10.16 -0.36 -11.29
C GLU A 185 11.56 -0.91 -10.98
N LYS A 186 12.47 -0.85 -11.96
CA LYS A 186 13.87 -1.26 -11.80
C LYS A 186 14.56 -0.58 -10.62
N ASP A 187 14.40 0.74 -10.47
CA ASP A 187 15.06 1.50 -9.40
C ASP A 187 14.52 1.11 -8.03
N ARG A 188 13.20 0.92 -7.93
CA ARG A 188 12.52 0.45 -6.71
C ARG A 188 12.99 -0.96 -6.33
N LEU A 189 13.12 -1.85 -7.31
CA LEU A 189 13.60 -3.22 -7.10
C LEU A 189 15.09 -3.25 -6.69
N ILE A 190 15.92 -2.35 -7.21
CA ILE A 190 17.33 -2.21 -6.79
C ILE A 190 17.40 -1.79 -5.32
N LEU A 191 16.57 -0.84 -4.88
CA LEU A 191 16.51 -0.44 -3.48
C LEU A 191 16.08 -1.61 -2.56
N ILE A 192 15.08 -2.38 -2.99
CA ILE A 192 14.62 -3.59 -2.28
C ILE A 192 15.72 -4.66 -2.22
N ARG A 193 16.42 -4.90 -3.34
CA ARG A 193 17.56 -5.82 -3.40
C ARG A 193 18.60 -5.46 -2.35
N GLY A 194 18.95 -4.18 -2.26
CA GLY A 194 19.84 -3.69 -1.21
C GLY A 194 19.36 -4.11 0.17
N ALA A 195 18.09 -3.88 0.53
CA ALA A 195 17.57 -4.28 1.83
C ALA A 195 17.71 -5.80 2.12
N LEU A 196 17.41 -6.64 1.14
CA LEU A 196 17.53 -8.10 1.25
C LEU A 196 18.99 -8.56 1.39
N GLU A 197 19.92 -7.94 0.67
CA GLU A 197 21.36 -8.25 0.76
C GLU A 197 21.95 -7.86 2.13
N ALA A 198 21.52 -6.74 2.73
CA ALA A 198 21.92 -6.38 4.11
C ALA A 198 21.55 -7.47 5.10
N TYR A 199 20.33 -7.99 4.97
CA TYR A 199 19.83 -8.99 5.89
C TYR A 199 20.68 -10.26 5.80
N VAL A 200 21.06 -10.69 4.59
CA VAL A 200 22.00 -11.81 4.41
C VAL A 200 23.33 -11.56 5.11
N GLN A 201 23.91 -10.38 4.91
CA GLN A 201 25.17 -10.01 5.55
C GLN A 201 25.04 -10.04 7.08
N SER A 202 23.95 -9.50 7.63
CA SER A 202 23.67 -9.50 9.07
C SER A 202 23.41 -10.89 9.65
N VAL A 203 22.78 -11.80 8.90
CA VAL A 203 22.57 -13.19 9.35
C VAL A 203 23.90 -13.93 9.37
N ARG A 204 24.71 -13.78 8.31
CA ARG A 204 26.05 -14.38 8.21
C ARG A 204 26.99 -13.89 9.31
N SER A 205 26.99 -12.59 9.62
CA SER A 205 27.86 -12.02 10.65
C SER A 205 27.52 -12.49 12.06
N ARG A 206 26.29 -12.98 12.28
CA ARG A 206 25.82 -13.53 13.57
C ARG A 206 25.89 -15.06 13.62
N GLU A 207 26.53 -15.69 12.62
CA GLU A 207 26.57 -17.15 12.44
C GLU A 207 25.17 -17.80 12.39
N GLY A 208 24.16 -17.03 11.99
CA GLY A 208 22.79 -17.51 11.85
C GLY A 208 22.69 -18.53 10.70
N LYS A 209 22.07 -19.67 10.98
CA LYS A 209 21.91 -20.76 10.01
C LYS A 209 20.56 -20.75 9.29
N GLU A 210 19.62 -19.94 9.76
CA GLU A 210 18.25 -19.89 9.24
C GLU A 210 17.85 -18.47 8.85
N PHE A 211 17.17 -18.37 7.70
CA PHE A 211 16.55 -17.13 7.23
C PHE A 211 15.09 -17.09 7.65
N ALA A 212 14.52 -15.88 7.74
CA ALA A 212 13.09 -15.70 7.91
C ALA A 212 12.30 -16.47 6.84
N PRO A 213 11.18 -17.16 7.18
CA PRO A 213 10.41 -17.94 6.21
C PRO A 213 9.94 -17.16 4.97
N VAL A 214 9.68 -15.86 5.12
CA VAL A 214 9.27 -14.98 4.01
C VAL A 214 10.44 -14.60 3.07
N TYR A 215 11.68 -14.67 3.55
CA TYR A 215 12.85 -14.19 2.82
C TYR A 215 13.08 -14.90 1.48
N PRO A 216 13.06 -16.26 1.39
CA PRO A 216 13.22 -16.96 0.11
C PRO A 216 12.18 -16.53 -0.94
N VAL A 217 10.93 -16.33 -0.51
CA VAL A 217 9.84 -15.88 -1.38
C VAL A 217 10.12 -14.47 -1.93
N MET A 218 10.60 -13.56 -1.08
CA MET A 218 10.96 -12.20 -1.50
C MET A 218 12.10 -12.19 -2.52
N VAL A 219 13.11 -13.05 -2.34
CA VAL A 219 14.22 -13.19 -3.29
C VAL A 219 13.76 -13.76 -4.62
N GLN A 220 12.91 -14.79 -4.61
CA GLN A 220 12.36 -15.37 -5.84
C GLN A 220 11.47 -14.38 -6.60
N LEU A 221 10.62 -13.61 -5.89
CA LEU A 221 9.84 -12.52 -6.51
C LEU A 221 10.74 -11.46 -7.12
N LEU A 222 11.78 -11.03 -6.39
CA LEU A 222 12.73 -10.05 -6.88
C LEU A 222 13.45 -10.53 -8.15
N GLN A 223 13.91 -11.78 -8.16
CA GLN A 223 14.54 -12.38 -9.34
C GLN A 223 13.58 -12.42 -10.53
N LYS A 224 12.35 -12.92 -10.33
CA LYS A 224 11.30 -12.95 -11.36
C LYS A 224 11.03 -11.54 -11.93
N ALA A 225 10.91 -10.54 -11.06
CA ALA A 225 10.66 -9.16 -11.44
C ALA A 225 11.80 -8.57 -12.31
N LEU A 226 13.05 -8.81 -11.90
CA LEU A 226 14.21 -8.30 -12.63
C LEU A 226 14.36 -8.97 -13.99
N SER A 227 14.08 -10.28 -14.09
CA SER A 227 14.09 -10.98 -15.38
C SER A 227 12.99 -10.51 -16.32
N SER A 228 11.83 -10.08 -15.80
CA SER A 228 10.75 -9.51 -16.64
C SER A 228 11.05 -8.09 -17.15
N LEU A 229 12.09 -7.43 -16.64
CA LEU A 229 12.51 -6.08 -17.02
C LEU A 229 13.75 -6.07 -17.95
N GLN A 230 14.27 -7.26 -18.30
CA GLN A 230 15.35 -7.45 -19.27
C GLN A 230 14.78 -7.61 -20.68
#